data_AF-A0A960I8B3-F1
#
_entry.id   AF-A0A960I8B3-F1
#
_cell.length_a   1.000
_cell.length_b   1.000
_cell.length_c   1.000
_cell.angle_alpha   90.00
_cell.angle_beta   90.00
_cell.angle_gamma   90.00
#
_symmetry.space_group_name_H-M   'P 1'
#
loop_
_entity.id
_entity.type
_entity.pdbx_description
1 polymer ?
#
loop_
_entity_poly.entity_id
_entity_poly.type
_entity_poly.pdbx_seq_one_letter_code
_entity_poly.pdbx_strand_id
1 'polypeptide(L)'
;YTEALIMAAPHPALKGQRLPTIPGSPPRPGRFESGCRFAPRCSYATEGCRAAPPPLDNVLGHEVRCIRHDELSLSASMDGVPT
;
A
#
# COMPACT_ATOMS: atom_id res chain seq x y z
N TYR A 1 -1.16 0.31 1.35
CA TYR A 1 -0.63 -0.09 0.02
C TYR A 1 0.86 0.23 -0.10
N THR A 2 1.32 1.42 0.31
CA THR A 2 2.74 1.82 0.27
C THR A 2 3.68 0.80 0.92
N GLU A 3 3.34 0.26 2.09
CA GLU A 3 4.10 -0.82 2.72
C GLU A 3 4.33 -2.01 1.79
N ALA A 4 3.30 -2.47 1.08
CA ALA A 4 3.43 -3.60 0.16
C ALA A 4 4.35 -3.29 -1.03
N LEU A 5 4.37 -2.03 -1.50
CA LEU A 5 5.31 -1.59 -2.53
C LEU A 5 6.75 -1.56 -2.01
N ILE A 6 6.95 -1.07 -0.79
CA ILE A 6 8.24 -1.06 -0.10
C ILE A 6 8.77 -2.49 0.04
N MET A 7 7.92 -3.41 0.50
CA MET A 7 8.28 -4.82 0.70
C MET A 7 8.53 -5.58 -0.62
N ALA A 8 7.88 -5.16 -1.72
CA ALA A 8 8.07 -5.77 -3.04
C ALA A 8 9.30 -5.19 -3.78
N ALA A 9 9.92 -4.14 -3.25
CA ALA A 9 11.11 -3.55 -3.86
C ALA A 9 12.30 -4.52 -3.72
N PRO A 10 13.08 -4.77 -4.79
CA PRO A 10 14.28 -5.57 -4.70
C PRO A 10 15.28 -4.94 -3.72
N HIS A 11 15.75 -5.72 -2.76
CA HIS A 11 16.77 -5.29 -1.80
C HIS A 11 17.97 -6.25 -1.84
N PRO A 12 19.23 -5.77 -1.86
CA PRO A 12 20.42 -6.63 -1.88
C PRO A 12 20.46 -7.68 -0.75
N ALA A 13 20.01 -7.30 0.45
CA ALA A 13 19.90 -8.20 1.61
C ALA A 13 18.90 -9.36 1.41
N LEU A 14 17.96 -9.22 0.48
CA LEU A 14 16.97 -10.25 0.15
C LEU A 14 17.40 -11.10 -1.05
N LYS A 15 18.66 -11.01 -1.49
CA LYS A 15 19.17 -11.78 -2.63
C LYS A 15 19.01 -13.29 -2.38
N GLY A 16 18.36 -13.98 -3.31
CA GLY A 16 18.05 -15.42 -3.20
C GLY A 16 16.80 -15.75 -2.39
N GLN A 17 16.15 -14.76 -1.78
CA GLN A 17 14.87 -14.93 -1.09
C GLN A 17 13.69 -14.57 -2.01
N ARG A 18 12.53 -15.18 -1.74
CA ARG A 18 11.31 -14.84 -2.48
C ARG A 18 10.79 -13.49 -2.00
N LEU A 19 10.73 -12.53 -2.90
CA LEU A 19 10.14 -11.22 -2.61
C LEU A 19 8.63 -11.35 -2.34
N PRO A 20 8.10 -10.63 -1.33
CA PRO A 20 6.67 -10.43 -1.19
C PRO A 20 6.08 -9.88 -2.48
N THR A 21 4.92 -10.42 -2.89
CA THR A 21 4.23 -9.96 -4.10
C THR A 21 2.89 -9.35 -3.73
N ILE A 22 2.51 -8.29 -4.44
CA ILE A 22 1.18 -7.71 -4.33
C ILE A 22 0.25 -8.50 -5.25
N PRO A 23 -0.74 -9.25 -4.71
CA PRO A 23 -1.58 -10.12 -5.51
C PRO A 23 -2.42 -9.35 -6.54
N GLY A 24 -2.86 -10.05 -7.58
CA GLY A 24 -3.66 -9.49 -8.67
C GLY A 24 -2.86 -8.61 -9.63
N SER A 25 -3.57 -8.02 -10.59
CA SER A 25 -3.00 -7.16 -11.63
C SER A 25 -3.43 -5.70 -11.45
N PRO A 26 -2.60 -4.71 -11.80
CA PRO A 26 -3.04 -3.32 -11.85
C PRO A 26 -4.32 -3.17 -12.70
N PRO A 27 -5.27 -2.32 -12.30
CA PRO A 27 -6.43 -2.04 -13.12
C PRO A 27 -6.00 -1.38 -14.43
N ARG A 28 -6.83 -1.52 -15.47
CA ARG A 28 -6.58 -0.83 -16.74
C ARG A 28 -6.57 0.69 -16.52
N PRO A 29 -5.60 1.42 -17.10
CA PRO A 29 -5.61 2.88 -17.06
C PRO A 29 -6.96 3.44 -17.51
N GLY A 30 -7.51 4.39 -16.74
CA GLY A 30 -8.80 5.04 -17.05
C GLY A 30 -10.05 4.27 -16.62
N ARG A 31 -9.94 3.03 -16.11
CA ARG A 31 -11.05 2.30 -15.48
C ARG A 31 -10.78 2.12 -14.00
N PHE A 32 -11.03 3.17 -13.23
CA PHE A 32 -11.01 3.10 -11.77
C PHE A 32 -12.42 2.84 -11.26
N GLU A 33 -12.56 1.83 -10.41
CA GLU A 33 -13.78 1.59 -9.66
C GLU A 33 -14.04 2.77 -8.72
N SER A 34 -15.30 2.94 -8.29
CA SER A 34 -15.61 3.83 -7.18
C SER A 34 -14.77 3.46 -5.97
N GLY A 35 -14.33 4.44 -5.20
CA GLY A 35 -13.53 4.18 -4.01
C GLY A 35 -12.03 4.43 -4.15
N CYS A 36 -11.29 3.79 -3.26
CA CYS A 36 -9.84 3.75 -3.26
C CYS A 36 -9.34 2.87 -4.41
N ARG A 37 -8.51 3.44 -5.29
CA ARG A 37 -7.91 2.76 -6.45
C ARG A 37 -7.11 1.52 -6.10
N PHE A 38 -6.64 1.43 -4.86
CA PHE A 38 -5.83 0.32 -4.36
C PHE A 38 -6.67 -0.76 -3.66
N ALA A 39 -7.95 -0.52 -3.39
CA ALA A 39 -8.82 -1.46 -2.65
C ALA A 39 -8.84 -2.89 -3.23
N PRO A 40 -8.82 -3.10 -4.56
CA PRO A 40 -8.82 -4.47 -5.12
C PRO A 40 -7.57 -5.30 -4.78
N ARG A 41 -6.47 -4.65 -4.37
CA ARG A 41 -5.16 -5.28 -4.13
C ARG A 41 -4.55 -4.95 -2.77
N CYS A 42 -5.22 -4.14 -1.96
CA CYS A 42 -4.75 -3.73 -0.66
C CYS A 42 -5.14 -4.80 0.38
N SER A 43 -4.15 -5.36 1.08
CA SER A 43 -4.37 -6.32 2.18
C SER A 43 -5.18 -5.75 3.34
N TYR A 44 -5.25 -4.42 3.46
CA TYR A 44 -5.98 -3.70 4.52
C TYR A 44 -7.35 -3.18 4.08
N ALA A 45 -7.81 -3.49 2.85
CA ALA A 45 -9.05 -2.95 2.32
C ALA A 45 -10.28 -3.42 3.10
N THR A 46 -11.17 -2.48 3.42
CA THR A 46 -12.49 -2.72 4.00
C THR A 46 -13.59 -2.35 3.00
N GLU A 47 -14.86 -2.58 3.34
CA GLU A 47 -15.99 -2.13 2.52
C GLU A 47 -16.00 -0.62 2.31
N GLY A 48 -15.64 0.16 3.35
CA GLY A 48 -15.50 1.61 3.26
C GLY A 48 -14.51 2.05 2.17
N CYS A 49 -13.47 1.26 1.90
CA CYS A 49 -12.50 1.56 0.84
C CYS A 49 -13.11 1.48 -0.58
N ARG A 50 -14.24 0.77 -0.76
CA ARG A 50 -14.90 0.59 -2.08
C ARG A 50 -16.07 1.56 -2.28
N ALA A 51 -16.53 2.20 -1.22
CA ALA A 51 -17.70 3.07 -1.25
C ALA A 51 -17.42 4.43 -1.89
N ALA A 52 -16.37 5.13 -1.46
CA ALA A 52 -16.02 6.47 -1.95
C ALA A 52 -14.50 6.70 -1.94
N PRO A 53 -13.98 7.55 -2.84
CA PRO A 53 -12.56 7.89 -2.82
C PRO A 53 -12.14 8.45 -1.45
N PRO A 54 -11.07 7.95 -0.83
CA PRO A 54 -10.59 8.48 0.44
C PRO A 54 -10.24 9.97 0.32
N PRO A 55 -10.53 10.77 1.37
CA PRO A 55 -10.07 12.16 1.44
C PRO A 55 -8.54 12.24 1.37
N LEU A 56 -8.05 13.44 1.05
CA LEU A 56 -6.63 13.74 1.13
C LEU A 56 -6.36 14.38 2.48
N ASP A 57 -5.66 13.66 3.33
CA ASP A 57 -5.31 14.10 4.67
C ASP A 57 -3.82 14.45 4.74
N ASN A 58 -3.46 15.36 5.64
CA ASN A 58 -2.07 15.66 5.95
C ASN A 58 -1.71 15.03 7.29
N VAL A 59 -0.76 14.10 7.27
CA VAL A 59 -0.27 13.37 8.45
C VAL A 59 1.20 13.65 8.59
N LEU A 60 1.59 14.42 9.61
CA LEU A 60 2.98 14.78 9.89
C LEU A 60 3.71 15.41 8.70
N GLY A 61 3.02 16.21 7.88
CA GLY A 61 3.58 16.84 6.69
C GLY A 61 3.54 15.97 5.42
N HIS A 62 3.02 14.74 5.51
CA HIS A 62 2.83 13.85 4.36
C HIS A 62 1.37 13.82 3.92
N GLU A 63 1.14 13.82 2.62
CA GLU A 63 -0.19 13.66 2.04
C GLU A 63 -0.58 12.18 1.95
N VAL A 64 -1.75 11.84 2.51
CA VAL A 64 -2.24 10.47 2.60
C VAL A 64 -3.67 10.38 2.08
N ARG A 65 -3.95 9.33 1.30
CA ARG A 65 -5.31 8.95 0.85
C ARG A 65 -5.64 7.53 1.31
N CYS A 66 -5.86 7.36 2.62
CA CYS A 66 -6.19 6.08 3.22
C CYS A 66 -7.12 6.29 4.41
N ILE A 67 -8.34 5.75 4.36
CA ILE A 67 -9.34 5.89 5.45
C ILE A 67 -8.96 5.21 6.76
N ARG A 68 -7.81 4.53 6.81
CA ARG A 68 -7.31 3.78 7.97
C ARG A 68 -5.91 4.23 8.38
N HIS A 69 -5.48 5.42 7.95
CA HIS A 69 -4.10 5.89 8.18
C HIS A 69 -3.80 6.09 9.68
N ASP A 70 -4.84 6.31 10.46
CA ASP A 70 -4.91 6.54 11.89
C ASP A 70 -4.97 5.23 12.70
N GLU A 71 -5.49 4.16 12.11
CA GLU A 71 -5.55 2.83 12.74
C GLU A 71 -4.31 1.96 12.46
N LEU A 72 -3.73 2.10 11.27
CA LEU A 72 -2.69 1.19 10.78
C LEU A 72 -1.31 1.59 11.29
N SER A 73 -0.72 0.75 12.14
CA SER A 73 0.71 0.79 12.43
C SER A 73 1.45 -0.11 11.45
N LEU A 74 2.14 0.49 10.47
CA LEU A 74 2.86 -0.23 9.42
C LEU A 74 4.29 -0.55 9.86
N SER A 75 4.81 -1.71 9.48
CA SER A 75 6.15 -2.17 9.85
C SER A 75 7.17 -2.07 8.71
N ALA A 76 6.81 -1.44 7.59
CA ALA A 76 7.73 -1.20 6.49
C ALA A 76 8.82 -0.18 6.89
N SER A 77 9.92 -0.68 7.44
CA SER A 77 11.19 0.05 7.54
C SER A 77 12.08 -0.29 6.36
N MET A 78 12.71 0.74 5.77
CA MET A 78 13.88 0.57 4.88
C MET A 78 15.17 0.30 5.68
N ASP A 79 15.08 0.23 7.01
CA ASP A 79 16.23 0.20 7.94
C ASP A 79 16.51 -1.18 8.57
N GLY A 80 15.80 -2.22 8.13
CA GLY A 80 15.89 -3.58 8.71
C GLY A 80 16.93 -4.50 8.09
N VAL A 81 18.04 -3.97 7.58
CA VAL A 81 19.07 -4.76 6.89
C VAL A 81 20.27 -4.93 7.81
N PRO A 82 20.58 -6.15 8.30
CA PRO A 82 21.91 -6.41 8.83
C PRO A 82 22.92 -6.22 7.69
N THR A 83 23.88 -5.32 7.91
CA THR A 83 25.01 -5.01 7.02
C THR A 83 25.79 -6.26 6.62
#